data_AF-A0A1C1CSE5-F1
#
_entry.id   AF-A0A1C1CSE5-F1
#
_cell.length_a   1.000
_cell.length_b   1.000
_cell.length_c   1.000
_cell.angle_alpha   90.00
_cell.angle_beta   90.00
_cell.angle_gamma   90.00
#
_symmetry.space_group_name_H-M   'P 1'
#
loop_
_entity.id
_entity.type
_entity.pdbx_description
1 polymer ?
#
loop_
_entity_poly.entity_id
_entity_poly.type
_entity_poly.pdbx_seq_one_letter_code
_entity_poly.pdbx_strand_id
1 'polypeptide(L)'
;MAAKNVLRRAMLYVPGSSQRFLDKSRSLTADCIAYDLEDSVTPGKKAEARHAVRKALDTEIPSGIKERAVRINSVGSGLALGDLEEVVKSPNLTTLVVPKVESASDLTFISDVLAHSRSKDFLQEKGQISILALIESAKSLMNLNEICKAAPHLLQGLVFAAEDFALDMSITRTPSLTEMLFARQSIATAARAHNLPSTIDLVATAYKGEGDDSLLQRECEEGKRMGYNGKQCIHPSQVATVQKIYSPSQEEVEWAVRIVIAQMRAEELGKGAWSMDGKMIDAPVEGKARRIVQKAEVIGFDVESLRQKHKDQQPE
;
A
#
# COMPACT_ATOMS: atom_id res chain seq x y z
N MET A 1 -16.34 2.02 10.81
CA MET A 1 -15.27 3.02 11.03
C MET A 1 -14.58 3.27 9.71
N ALA A 2 -14.33 4.53 9.31
CA ALA A 2 -13.56 4.83 8.11
C ALA A 2 -12.19 4.13 8.21
N ALA A 3 -11.73 3.50 7.13
CA ALA A 3 -10.42 2.86 7.09
C ALA A 3 -9.36 3.86 7.56
N LYS A 4 -8.58 3.50 8.59
CA LYS A 4 -7.43 4.28 9.02
C LYS A 4 -6.54 4.43 7.77
N ASN A 5 -6.37 5.65 7.27
CA ASN A 5 -5.61 5.89 6.04
C ASN A 5 -4.12 5.68 6.35
N VAL A 6 -3.69 4.43 6.34
CA VAL A 6 -2.30 4.04 6.57
C VAL A 6 -1.53 4.29 5.29
N LEU A 7 -0.47 5.09 5.40
CA LEU A 7 0.42 5.37 4.30
C LEU A 7 1.24 4.11 3.99
N ARG A 8 1.17 3.63 2.74
CA ARG A 8 1.87 2.43 2.27
C ARG A 8 2.69 2.72 1.03
N ARG A 9 3.53 3.77 1.05
CA ARG A 9 4.30 4.16 -0.15
C ARG A 9 5.31 3.08 -0.53
N ALA A 10 6.00 2.51 0.45
CA ALA A 10 6.91 1.38 0.27
C ALA A 10 6.47 0.22 1.15
N MET A 11 6.25 -0.94 0.53
CA MET A 11 6.01 -2.20 1.23
C MET A 11 7.25 -3.08 1.09
N LEU A 12 8.08 -3.15 2.12
CA LEU A 12 9.33 -3.92 2.12
C LEU A 12 9.09 -5.34 2.63
N TYR A 13 9.38 -6.32 1.78
CA TYR A 13 9.35 -7.73 2.16
C TYR A 13 10.57 -8.13 2.97
N VAL A 14 10.35 -8.89 4.04
CA VAL A 14 11.39 -9.43 4.93
C VAL A 14 11.19 -10.94 5.07
N PRO A 15 12.14 -11.78 4.66
CA PRO A 15 11.99 -13.24 4.76
C PRO A 15 11.80 -13.71 6.21
N GLY A 16 10.66 -14.36 6.48
CA GLY A 16 10.28 -14.79 7.83
C GLY A 16 11.16 -15.89 8.42
N SER A 17 11.85 -16.67 7.58
CA SER A 17 12.77 -17.73 8.02
C SER A 17 14.20 -17.25 8.30
N SER A 18 14.48 -15.94 8.21
CA SER A 18 15.83 -15.38 8.39
C SER A 18 15.88 -14.47 9.61
N GLN A 19 16.38 -14.99 10.74
CA GLN A 19 16.55 -14.20 11.97
C GLN A 19 17.38 -12.93 11.72
N ARG A 20 18.45 -13.03 10.91
CA ARG A 20 19.27 -11.89 10.51
C ARG A 20 18.44 -10.76 9.86
N PHE A 21 17.48 -11.09 9.00
CA PHE A 21 16.65 -10.09 8.34
C PHE A 21 15.52 -9.58 9.22
N LEU A 22 14.95 -10.44 10.07
CA LEU A 22 14.01 -10.02 11.12
C LEU A 22 14.65 -8.98 12.05
N ASP A 23 15.85 -9.26 12.55
CA ASP A 23 16.58 -8.34 13.42
C ASP A 23 16.95 -7.05 12.69
N LYS A 24 17.47 -7.17 11.45
CA LYS A 24 17.82 -6.00 10.64
C LYS A 24 16.61 -5.12 10.33
N SER A 25 15.44 -5.72 10.11
CA SER A 25 14.21 -4.97 9.79
C SER A 25 13.87 -3.94 10.87
N ARG A 26 14.19 -4.24 12.14
CA ARG A 26 13.92 -3.34 13.28
C ARG A 26 14.70 -2.03 13.24
N SER A 27 15.82 -1.99 12.51
CA SER A 27 16.63 -0.78 12.35
C SER A 27 16.26 0.05 11.11
N LEU A 28 15.22 -0.34 10.36
CA LEU A 28 14.86 0.30 9.11
C LEU A 28 13.76 1.35 9.33
N THR A 29 13.71 2.33 8.42
CA THR A 29 12.61 3.28 8.31
C THR A 29 11.82 2.93 7.07
N ALA A 30 10.58 2.46 7.26
CA ALA A 30 9.67 2.11 6.17
C ALA A 30 8.22 2.30 6.64
N ASP A 31 7.37 2.74 5.71
CA ASP A 31 5.94 2.83 5.92
C ASP A 31 5.36 1.46 6.32
N CYS A 32 5.66 0.41 5.55
CA CYS A 32 5.17 -0.95 5.79
C CYS A 32 6.29 -1.98 5.64
N ILE A 33 6.46 -2.83 6.66
CA ILE A 33 7.26 -4.04 6.60
C ILE A 33 6.33 -5.24 6.49
N ALA A 34 6.46 -6.05 5.44
CA ALA A 34 5.73 -7.29 5.25
C ALA A 34 6.66 -8.48 5.54
N TYR A 35 6.46 -9.13 6.69
CA TYR A 35 7.17 -10.37 7.02
C TYR A 35 6.60 -11.52 6.19
N ASP A 36 7.45 -12.13 5.38
CA ASP A 36 7.02 -13.09 4.39
C ASP A 36 7.11 -14.53 4.89
N LEU A 37 5.98 -15.25 4.84
CA LEU A 37 5.86 -16.68 5.13
C LEU A 37 5.61 -17.50 3.85
N GLU A 38 5.50 -16.86 2.69
CA GLU A 38 5.24 -17.47 1.40
C GLU A 38 6.56 -17.77 0.65
N ASP A 39 6.83 -17.15 -0.51
CA ASP A 39 7.86 -17.62 -1.45
C ASP A 39 9.29 -17.53 -0.91
N SER A 40 9.57 -16.59 0.00
CA SER A 40 10.91 -16.49 0.60
C SER A 40 11.22 -17.58 1.62
N VAL A 41 10.23 -18.42 1.96
CA VAL A 41 10.35 -19.51 2.93
C VAL A 41 10.18 -20.85 2.24
N THR A 42 11.20 -21.71 2.33
CA THR A 42 11.12 -23.07 1.79
C THR A 42 10.11 -23.93 2.58
N PRO A 43 9.47 -24.94 1.96
CA PRO A 43 8.43 -25.74 2.62
C PRO A 43 8.83 -26.31 3.98
N GLY A 44 10.05 -26.85 4.11
CA GLY A 44 10.55 -27.41 5.37
C GLY A 44 10.78 -26.39 6.50
N LYS A 45 10.79 -25.09 6.20
CA LYS A 45 11.00 -24.01 7.18
C LYS A 45 9.73 -23.24 7.54
N LYS A 46 8.57 -23.58 6.94
CA LYS A 46 7.31 -22.85 7.15
C LYS A 46 6.90 -22.79 8.62
N ALA A 47 6.96 -23.92 9.33
CA ALA A 47 6.59 -23.98 10.75
C ALA A 47 7.51 -23.13 11.62
N GLU A 48 8.84 -23.23 11.44
CA GLU A 48 9.82 -22.41 12.14
C GLU A 48 9.63 -20.92 11.85
N ALA A 49 9.41 -20.56 10.58
CA ALA A 49 9.21 -19.18 10.14
C ALA A 49 7.98 -18.53 10.79
N ARG A 50 6.86 -19.26 10.95
CA ARG A 50 5.67 -18.75 11.66
C ARG A 50 6.00 -18.28 13.06
N HIS A 51 6.69 -19.12 13.83
CA HIS A 51 7.08 -18.78 15.20
C HIS A 51 8.11 -17.66 15.25
N ALA A 52 9.06 -17.62 14.32
CA ALA A 52 10.05 -16.55 14.23
C ALA A 52 9.41 -15.19 13.91
N VAL A 53 8.50 -15.14 12.92
CA VAL A 53 7.72 -13.94 12.58
C VAL A 53 6.85 -13.53 13.75
N ARG A 54 6.18 -14.47 14.41
CA ARG A 54 5.36 -14.18 15.58
C ARG A 54 6.18 -13.56 16.71
N LYS A 55 7.33 -14.13 17.03
CA LYS A 55 8.27 -13.59 18.02
C LYS A 55 8.72 -12.19 17.64
N ALA A 56 9.04 -11.94 16.37
CA ALA A 56 9.39 -10.61 15.89
C ALA A 56 8.24 -9.59 16.01
N LEU A 57 6.99 -10.00 15.75
CA LEU A 57 5.81 -9.16 15.92
C LEU A 57 5.52 -8.83 17.39
N ASP A 58 5.79 -9.74 18.32
CA ASP A 58 5.53 -9.52 19.75
C ASP A 58 6.50 -8.55 20.42
N THR A 59 7.64 -8.27 19.79
CA THR A 59 8.53 -7.20 20.24
C THR A 59 7.90 -5.82 20.00
N GLU A 60 8.36 -4.81 20.76
CA GLU A 60 7.95 -3.42 20.58
C GLU A 60 8.10 -2.95 19.12
N ILE A 61 7.13 -2.15 18.66
CA ILE A 61 7.14 -1.56 17.32
C ILE A 61 8.32 -0.58 17.23
N PRO A 62 9.29 -0.79 16.33
CA PRO A 62 10.36 0.15 16.11
C PRO A 62 9.83 1.49 15.60
N SER A 63 10.37 2.62 16.08
CA SER A 63 9.88 3.97 15.75
C SER A 63 9.87 4.31 14.25
N GLY A 64 10.78 3.69 13.49
CA GLY A 64 10.92 3.84 12.04
C GLY A 64 9.89 3.06 11.21
N ILE A 65 9.16 2.11 11.82
CA ILE A 65 8.16 1.28 11.13
C ILE A 65 6.77 1.75 11.50
N LYS A 66 5.96 2.13 10.51
CA LYS A 66 4.57 2.60 10.74
C LYS A 66 3.56 1.46 10.73
N GLU A 67 3.85 0.41 9.98
CA GLU A 67 2.96 -0.73 9.80
C GLU A 67 3.75 -2.05 9.78
N ARG A 68 3.25 -3.06 10.52
CA ARG A 68 3.77 -4.43 10.50
C ARG A 68 2.74 -5.36 9.88
N ALA A 69 3.07 -5.87 8.70
CA ALA A 69 2.27 -6.78 7.94
C ALA A 69 2.90 -8.17 7.88
N VAL A 70 2.10 -9.18 7.54
CA VAL A 70 2.57 -10.53 7.25
C VAL A 70 2.02 -10.99 5.91
N ARG A 71 2.89 -11.42 5.00
CA ARG A 71 2.47 -12.20 3.82
C ARG A 71 2.34 -13.66 4.24
N ILE A 72 1.10 -14.12 4.34
CA ILE A 72 0.78 -15.51 4.66
C ILE A 72 0.92 -16.38 3.41
N ASN A 73 0.84 -17.70 3.55
CA ASN A 73 0.68 -18.60 2.41
C ASN A 73 -0.74 -18.49 1.84
N SER A 74 -0.90 -18.85 0.57
CA SER A 74 -2.20 -18.78 -0.11
C SER A 74 -3.24 -19.69 0.52
N VAL A 75 -4.52 -19.31 0.42
CA VAL A 75 -5.65 -20.09 0.97
C VAL A 75 -5.66 -21.51 0.39
N GLY A 76 -5.43 -21.65 -0.92
CA GLY A 76 -5.38 -22.94 -1.61
C GLY A 76 -4.19 -23.83 -1.26
N SER A 77 -3.16 -23.33 -0.57
CA SER A 77 -1.97 -24.12 -0.20
C SER A 77 -2.19 -25.10 0.97
N GLY A 78 -3.29 -24.93 1.72
CA GLY A 78 -3.50 -25.65 2.99
C GLY A 78 -2.63 -25.16 4.16
N LEU A 79 -1.76 -24.16 3.95
CA LEU A 79 -0.86 -23.62 4.97
C LEU A 79 -1.38 -22.33 5.63
N ALA A 80 -2.32 -21.63 4.98
CA ALA A 80 -2.83 -20.32 5.41
C ALA A 80 -3.42 -20.36 6.83
N LEU A 81 -4.19 -21.40 7.18
CA LEU A 81 -4.81 -21.52 8.49
C LEU A 81 -3.75 -21.54 9.62
N GLY A 82 -2.69 -22.33 9.45
CA GLY A 82 -1.61 -22.40 10.42
C GLY A 82 -0.82 -21.09 10.54
N ASP A 83 -0.69 -20.33 9.45
CA ASP A 83 -0.12 -18.99 9.52
C ASP A 83 -1.02 -18.06 10.35
N LEU A 84 -2.31 -18.00 10.01
CA LEU A 84 -3.31 -17.16 10.67
C LEU A 84 -3.36 -17.46 12.17
N GLU A 85 -3.55 -18.71 12.56
CA GLU A 85 -3.61 -19.14 13.97
C GLU A 85 -2.42 -18.67 14.81
N GLU A 86 -1.25 -18.52 14.21
CA GLU A 86 -0.04 -18.11 14.91
C GLU A 86 0.18 -16.59 14.92
N VAL A 87 0.09 -15.95 13.75
CA VAL A 87 0.43 -14.52 13.62
C VAL A 87 -0.67 -13.62 14.18
N VAL A 88 -1.94 -14.03 14.12
CA VAL A 88 -3.08 -13.20 14.58
C VAL A 88 -3.09 -12.99 16.08
N LYS A 89 -2.50 -13.92 16.87
CA LYS A 89 -2.39 -13.74 18.31
C LYS A 89 -1.38 -12.66 18.72
N SER A 90 -0.61 -12.08 17.77
CA SER A 90 0.23 -10.91 18.08
C SER A 90 -0.60 -9.63 18.11
N PRO A 91 -0.52 -8.82 19.18
CA PRO A 91 -1.23 -7.54 19.27
C PRO A 91 -0.72 -6.49 18.29
N ASN A 92 0.49 -6.67 17.75
CA ASN A 92 1.11 -5.68 16.88
C ASN A 92 1.00 -5.99 15.39
N LEU A 93 0.37 -7.11 15.02
CA LEU A 93 0.03 -7.38 13.64
C LEU A 93 -1.17 -6.50 13.24
N THR A 94 -0.95 -5.64 12.25
CA THR A 94 -1.97 -4.71 11.75
C THR A 94 -2.55 -5.14 10.41
N THR A 95 -1.79 -5.91 9.61
CA THR A 95 -2.14 -6.17 8.21
C THR A 95 -1.73 -7.56 7.74
N LEU A 96 -2.62 -8.23 7.03
CA LEU A 96 -2.33 -9.44 6.28
C LEU A 96 -2.18 -9.12 4.80
N VAL A 97 -1.13 -9.66 4.21
CA VAL A 97 -0.90 -9.65 2.77
C VAL A 97 -1.26 -11.05 2.29
N VAL A 98 -2.35 -11.16 1.55
CA VAL A 98 -2.93 -12.45 1.12
C VAL A 98 -2.52 -12.69 -0.32
N PRO A 99 -1.65 -13.69 -0.59
CA PRO A 99 -1.21 -13.98 -1.94
C PRO A 99 -2.25 -14.82 -2.70
N LYS A 100 -2.11 -14.82 -4.03
CA LYS A 100 -2.82 -15.69 -4.97
C LYS A 100 -4.33 -15.66 -4.76
N VAL A 101 -4.87 -14.46 -4.52
CA VAL A 101 -6.31 -14.24 -4.36
C VAL A 101 -6.95 -14.34 -5.74
N GLU A 102 -7.79 -15.34 -5.94
CA GLU A 102 -8.47 -15.57 -7.22
C GLU A 102 -9.97 -15.27 -7.17
N SER A 103 -10.53 -15.18 -5.97
CA SER A 103 -11.98 -15.16 -5.75
C SER A 103 -12.37 -14.43 -4.48
N ALA A 104 -13.67 -14.08 -4.37
CA ALA A 104 -14.23 -13.53 -3.14
C ALA A 104 -14.10 -14.49 -1.95
N SER A 105 -14.24 -15.80 -2.19
CA SER A 105 -14.17 -16.83 -1.15
C SER A 105 -12.82 -16.87 -0.43
N ASP A 106 -11.72 -16.53 -1.12
CA ASP A 106 -10.39 -16.47 -0.48
C ASP A 106 -10.39 -15.41 0.63
N LEU A 107 -10.98 -14.24 0.38
CA LEU A 107 -11.06 -13.16 1.37
C LEU A 107 -12.13 -13.41 2.43
N THR A 108 -13.25 -14.04 2.06
CA THR A 108 -14.27 -14.45 3.04
C THR A 108 -13.70 -15.45 4.04
N PHE A 109 -12.92 -16.43 3.57
CA PHE A 109 -12.21 -17.37 4.45
C PHE A 109 -11.31 -16.64 5.46
N ILE A 110 -10.49 -15.68 5.02
CA ILE A 110 -9.64 -14.90 5.93
C ILE A 110 -10.49 -14.10 6.92
N SER A 111 -11.57 -13.47 6.45
CA SER A 111 -12.50 -12.71 7.29
C SER A 111 -13.10 -13.59 8.41
N ASP A 112 -13.54 -14.80 8.07
CA ASP A 112 -14.15 -15.73 9.02
C ASP A 112 -13.12 -16.18 10.06
N VAL A 113 -11.91 -16.55 9.65
CA VAL A 113 -10.85 -16.94 10.60
C VAL A 113 -10.51 -15.78 11.55
N LEU A 114 -10.40 -14.55 11.05
CA LEU A 114 -10.13 -13.38 11.88
C LEU A 114 -11.26 -13.10 12.89
N ALA A 115 -12.52 -13.25 12.48
CA ALA A 115 -13.68 -13.06 13.34
C ALA A 115 -13.70 -14.05 14.52
N HIS A 116 -13.20 -15.28 14.32
CA HIS A 116 -13.11 -16.30 15.38
C HIS A 116 -11.83 -16.20 16.22
N SER A 117 -10.77 -15.57 15.69
CA SER A 117 -9.44 -15.58 16.34
C SER A 117 -9.21 -14.43 17.32
N ARG A 118 -9.91 -13.30 17.19
CA ARG A 118 -9.74 -12.12 18.07
C ARG A 118 -11.04 -11.81 18.80
N SER A 119 -10.99 -11.71 20.13
CA SER A 119 -12.15 -11.33 20.94
C SER A 119 -12.59 -9.89 20.62
N LYS A 120 -13.85 -9.57 20.93
CA LYS A 120 -14.37 -8.20 20.76
C LYS A 120 -13.53 -7.17 21.53
N ASP A 121 -13.10 -7.51 22.75
CA ASP A 121 -12.27 -6.64 23.58
C ASP A 121 -10.91 -6.38 22.93
N PHE A 122 -10.30 -7.42 22.36
CA PHE A 122 -9.03 -7.30 21.64
C PHE A 122 -9.18 -6.40 20.41
N LEU A 123 -10.30 -6.52 19.67
CA LEU A 123 -10.59 -5.68 18.51
C LEU A 123 -10.85 -4.22 18.90
N GLN A 124 -11.47 -3.97 20.06
CA GLN A 124 -11.65 -2.62 20.58
C GLN A 124 -10.32 -1.98 20.99
N GLU A 125 -9.45 -2.75 21.63
CA GLU A 125 -8.16 -2.24 22.13
C GLU A 125 -7.11 -2.08 21.01
N LYS A 126 -6.96 -3.08 20.14
CA LYS A 126 -5.89 -3.15 19.13
C LYS A 126 -6.35 -2.83 17.71
N GLY A 127 -7.65 -2.77 17.48
CA GLY A 127 -8.22 -2.58 16.16
C GLY A 127 -8.30 -3.87 15.33
N GLN A 128 -8.97 -3.76 14.19
CA GLN A 128 -9.08 -4.84 13.21
C GLN A 128 -7.79 -5.01 12.39
N ILE A 129 -7.51 -6.25 11.98
CA ILE A 129 -6.45 -6.53 11.00
C ILE A 129 -6.97 -6.14 9.62
N SER A 130 -6.19 -5.34 8.88
CA SER A 130 -6.50 -5.03 7.50
C SER A 130 -5.96 -6.08 6.53
N ILE A 131 -6.51 -6.14 5.32
CA ILE A 131 -6.10 -7.07 4.28
C ILE A 131 -5.59 -6.28 3.06
N LEU A 132 -4.46 -6.72 2.53
CA LEU A 132 -3.96 -6.39 1.20
C LEU A 132 -4.03 -7.65 0.35
N ALA A 133 -4.83 -7.63 -0.72
CA ALA A 133 -4.97 -8.77 -1.62
C ALA A 133 -3.99 -8.63 -2.79
N LEU A 134 -3.21 -9.68 -3.05
CA LEU A 134 -2.36 -9.71 -4.23
C LEU A 134 -3.15 -10.24 -5.42
N ILE A 135 -3.05 -9.50 -6.51
CA ILE A 135 -3.63 -9.81 -7.81
C ILE A 135 -2.47 -10.33 -8.68
N GLU A 136 -2.56 -11.61 -9.03
CA GLU A 136 -1.40 -12.40 -9.50
C GLU A 136 -1.74 -13.31 -10.68
N SER A 137 -3.00 -13.39 -11.12
CA SER A 137 -3.42 -14.28 -12.21
C SER A 137 -4.49 -13.65 -13.11
N ALA A 138 -4.67 -14.20 -14.31
CA ALA A 138 -5.75 -13.85 -15.23
C ALA A 138 -7.12 -13.93 -14.54
N LYS A 139 -7.31 -15.00 -13.76
CA LYS A 139 -8.53 -15.25 -13.00
C LYS A 139 -8.77 -14.18 -11.94
N SER A 140 -7.73 -13.82 -11.17
CA SER A 140 -7.82 -12.72 -10.20
C SER A 140 -8.19 -11.39 -10.87
N LEU A 141 -7.65 -11.13 -12.07
CA LEU A 141 -7.91 -9.92 -12.84
C LEU A 141 -9.37 -9.84 -13.31
N MET A 142 -9.91 -10.95 -13.81
CA MET A 142 -11.32 -11.03 -14.24
C MET A 142 -12.30 -10.94 -13.06
N ASN A 143 -11.88 -11.34 -11.86
CA ASN A 143 -12.69 -11.33 -10.64
C ASN A 143 -12.49 -10.10 -9.75
N LEU A 144 -11.74 -9.08 -10.19
CA LEU A 144 -11.37 -7.90 -9.38
C LEU A 144 -12.53 -7.28 -8.63
N ASN A 145 -13.67 -7.11 -9.29
CA ASN A 145 -14.86 -6.50 -8.70
C ASN A 145 -15.42 -7.31 -7.53
N GLU A 146 -15.52 -8.64 -7.69
CA GLU A 146 -16.05 -9.51 -6.65
C GLU A 146 -15.05 -9.69 -5.50
N ILE A 147 -13.75 -9.75 -5.81
CA ILE A 147 -12.68 -9.71 -4.80
C ILE A 147 -12.79 -8.43 -3.95
N CYS A 148 -12.96 -7.27 -4.58
CA CYS A 148 -13.03 -5.99 -3.85
C CYS A 148 -14.26 -5.88 -2.94
N LYS A 149 -15.36 -6.58 -3.26
CA LYS A 149 -16.60 -6.59 -2.45
C LYS A 149 -16.58 -7.59 -1.30
N ALA A 150 -15.67 -8.57 -1.32
CA ALA A 150 -15.75 -9.74 -0.44
C ALA A 150 -15.56 -9.42 1.05
N ALA A 151 -14.69 -8.46 1.38
CA ALA A 151 -14.35 -8.11 2.76
C ALA A 151 -14.30 -6.59 2.96
N PRO A 152 -15.44 -5.86 2.84
CA PRO A 152 -15.45 -4.40 2.72
C PRO A 152 -14.92 -3.67 3.96
N HIS A 153 -14.91 -4.32 5.12
CA HIS A 153 -14.38 -3.75 6.37
C HIS A 153 -12.91 -4.05 6.62
N LEU A 154 -12.35 -5.07 5.96
CA LEU A 154 -10.98 -5.54 6.16
C LEU A 154 -10.07 -5.17 4.99
N LEU A 155 -10.55 -5.28 3.75
CA LEU A 155 -9.77 -5.01 2.55
C LEU A 155 -9.43 -3.51 2.48
N GLN A 156 -8.13 -3.23 2.51
CA GLN A 156 -7.60 -1.88 2.41
C GLN A 156 -6.77 -1.63 1.15
N GLY A 157 -6.51 -2.66 0.35
CA GLY A 157 -5.83 -2.44 -0.90
C GLY A 157 -5.59 -3.67 -1.74
N LEU A 158 -5.18 -3.38 -2.97
CA LEU A 158 -4.71 -4.36 -3.94
C LEU A 158 -3.21 -4.17 -4.16
N VAL A 159 -2.52 -5.29 -4.36
CA VAL A 159 -1.10 -5.35 -4.69
C VAL A 159 -0.97 -6.09 -6.02
N PHE A 160 -0.24 -5.55 -6.99
CA PHE A 160 -0.01 -6.27 -8.24
C PHE A 160 1.24 -7.15 -8.13
N ALA A 161 1.11 -8.48 -8.09
CA ALA A 161 2.28 -9.38 -8.10
C ALA A 161 2.63 -9.75 -9.55
N ALA A 162 3.51 -8.94 -10.13
CA ALA A 162 3.82 -9.03 -11.56
C ALA A 162 4.56 -10.31 -11.99
N GLU A 163 5.36 -10.92 -11.12
CA GLU A 163 6.13 -12.12 -11.47
C GLU A 163 5.21 -13.34 -11.59
N ASP A 164 4.36 -13.57 -10.59
CA ASP A 164 3.32 -14.61 -10.64
C ASP A 164 2.34 -14.35 -11.79
N PHE A 165 1.94 -13.10 -12.03
CA PHE A 165 1.08 -12.74 -13.16
C PHE A 165 1.72 -13.01 -14.52
N ALA A 166 3.02 -12.73 -14.66
CA ALA A 166 3.74 -13.02 -15.89
C ALA A 166 3.84 -14.53 -16.15
N LEU A 167 4.04 -15.32 -15.09
CA LEU A 167 4.04 -16.79 -15.17
C LEU A 167 2.68 -17.33 -15.62
N ASP A 168 1.60 -16.89 -14.98
CA ASP A 168 0.23 -17.33 -15.30
C ASP A 168 -0.17 -16.98 -16.73
N MET A 169 0.14 -15.77 -17.18
CA MET A 169 -0.20 -15.27 -18.51
C MET A 169 0.81 -15.66 -19.61
N SER A 170 1.88 -16.38 -19.27
CA SER A 170 3.00 -16.65 -20.19
C SER A 170 3.59 -15.39 -20.84
N ILE A 171 3.67 -14.30 -20.07
CA ILE A 171 4.17 -13.00 -20.51
C ILE A 171 5.70 -12.96 -20.38
N THR A 172 6.37 -12.46 -21.42
CA THR A 172 7.78 -12.07 -21.32
C THR A 172 7.87 -10.65 -20.79
N ARG A 173 8.36 -10.48 -19.55
CA ARG A 173 8.53 -9.17 -18.93
C ARG A 173 9.61 -8.36 -19.65
N THR A 174 9.29 -7.11 -20.00
CA THR A 174 10.21 -6.17 -20.63
C THR A 174 10.49 -4.97 -19.71
N PRO A 175 11.61 -4.23 -19.89
CA PRO A 175 11.86 -3.00 -19.13
C PRO A 175 10.82 -1.89 -19.36
N SER A 176 9.97 -2.02 -20.39
CA SER A 176 8.90 -1.07 -20.69
C SER A 176 7.61 -1.33 -19.89
N LEU A 177 7.43 -2.57 -19.39
CA LEU A 177 6.21 -3.04 -18.72
C LEU A 177 4.92 -2.82 -19.53
N THR A 178 5.03 -2.63 -20.84
CA THR A 178 3.90 -2.33 -21.73
C THR A 178 2.93 -3.51 -21.80
N GLU A 179 3.46 -4.72 -21.72
CA GLU A 179 2.71 -5.97 -21.64
C GLU A 179 1.85 -6.11 -20.37
N MET A 180 2.14 -5.34 -19.31
CA MET A 180 1.40 -5.34 -18.06
C MET A 180 0.41 -4.15 -17.95
N LEU A 181 0.33 -3.27 -18.95
CA LEU A 181 -0.48 -2.04 -18.87
C LEU A 181 -1.95 -2.31 -18.56
N PHE A 182 -2.55 -3.28 -19.25
CA PHE A 182 -3.96 -3.62 -19.04
C PHE A 182 -4.21 -4.08 -17.59
N ALA A 183 -3.35 -4.97 -17.06
CA ALA A 183 -3.48 -5.46 -15.69
C ALA A 183 -3.29 -4.33 -14.68
N ARG A 184 -2.24 -3.50 -14.85
CA ARG A 184 -1.95 -2.38 -13.94
C ARG A 184 -3.09 -1.37 -13.88
N GLN A 185 -3.62 -0.96 -15.03
CA GLN A 185 -4.73 -0.01 -15.10
C GLN A 185 -6.05 -0.60 -14.59
N SER A 186 -6.30 -1.88 -14.83
CA SER A 186 -7.49 -2.56 -14.32
C SER A 186 -7.49 -2.65 -12.80
N ILE A 187 -6.33 -2.97 -12.19
CA ILE A 187 -6.16 -3.01 -10.73
C ILE A 187 -6.36 -1.62 -10.12
N ALA A 188 -5.75 -0.58 -10.70
CA ALA A 188 -5.92 0.78 -10.21
C ALA A 188 -7.38 1.25 -10.31
N THR A 189 -8.05 0.97 -11.43
CA THR A 189 -9.48 1.27 -11.64
C THR A 189 -10.35 0.55 -10.62
N ALA A 190 -10.16 -0.75 -10.42
CA ALA A 190 -10.93 -1.54 -9.46
C ALA A 190 -10.75 -1.05 -8.02
N ALA A 191 -9.51 -0.75 -7.62
CA ALA A 191 -9.23 -0.20 -6.29
C ALA A 191 -9.94 1.14 -6.06
N ARG A 192 -9.97 2.03 -7.06
CA ARG A 192 -10.68 3.32 -6.96
C ARG A 192 -12.19 3.17 -7.00
N ALA A 193 -12.73 2.27 -7.83
CA ALA A 193 -14.16 1.97 -7.87
C ALA A 193 -14.72 1.52 -6.51
N HIS A 194 -13.88 0.85 -5.70
CA HIS A 194 -14.24 0.37 -4.37
C HIS A 194 -13.69 1.24 -3.23
N ASN A 195 -13.17 2.44 -3.54
CA ASN A 195 -12.61 3.38 -2.57
C ASN A 195 -11.53 2.77 -1.66
N LEU A 196 -10.74 1.82 -2.18
CA LEU A 196 -9.65 1.22 -1.42
C LEU A 196 -8.55 2.27 -1.18
N PRO A 197 -8.07 2.42 0.07
CA PRO A 197 -7.07 3.43 0.40
C PRO A 197 -5.70 3.12 -0.23
N SER A 198 -5.35 1.85 -0.44
CA SER A 198 -4.06 1.44 -0.98
C SER A 198 -4.16 0.73 -2.33
N THR A 199 -3.26 1.10 -3.24
CA THR A 199 -3.04 0.42 -4.53
C THR A 199 -1.54 0.37 -4.72
N ILE A 200 -0.97 -0.82 -4.54
CA ILE A 200 0.47 -1.04 -4.45
C ILE A 200 0.95 -1.71 -5.75
N ASP A 201 1.93 -1.08 -6.37
CA ASP A 201 2.45 -1.48 -7.67
C ASP A 201 3.43 -2.65 -7.57
N LEU A 202 3.77 -3.19 -8.73
CA LEU A 202 4.64 -4.35 -8.90
C LEU A 202 6.02 -4.21 -8.27
N VAL A 203 6.64 -5.35 -7.99
CA VAL A 203 7.99 -5.44 -7.46
C VAL A 203 9.05 -4.95 -8.46
N ALA A 204 10.01 -4.16 -7.96
CA ALA A 204 11.26 -3.91 -8.65
C ALA A 204 12.25 -5.02 -8.29
N THR A 205 12.50 -5.93 -9.22
CA THR A 205 13.37 -7.11 -9.01
C THR A 205 14.86 -6.76 -9.07
N ALA A 206 15.22 -5.67 -9.75
CA ALA A 206 16.57 -5.14 -9.83
C ALA A 206 16.84 -4.14 -8.68
N TYR A 207 18.00 -4.26 -8.02
CA TYR A 207 18.36 -3.43 -6.85
C TYR A 207 19.86 -3.25 -6.59
N LYS A 208 20.74 -3.75 -7.46
CA LYS A 208 22.21 -3.83 -7.24
C LYS A 208 23.04 -3.57 -8.49
N GLY A 209 22.44 -3.62 -9.67
CA GLY A 209 23.07 -3.32 -10.95
C GLY A 209 23.19 -1.82 -11.22
N GLU A 210 24.07 -1.49 -12.17
CA GLU A 210 24.15 -0.13 -12.70
C GLU A 210 22.84 0.24 -13.42
N GLY A 211 22.30 1.42 -13.11
CA GLY A 211 21.04 1.89 -13.70
C GLY A 211 19.77 1.39 -13.01
N ASP A 212 19.84 0.47 -12.05
CA ASP A 212 18.68 -0.05 -11.32
C ASP A 212 17.88 1.05 -10.62
N ASP A 213 18.56 2.05 -10.05
CA ASP A 213 17.92 3.20 -9.42
C ASP A 213 17.09 4.03 -10.44
N SER A 214 17.59 4.17 -11.67
CA SER A 214 16.87 4.87 -12.73
C SER A 214 15.65 4.08 -13.24
N LEU A 215 15.78 2.75 -13.30
CA LEU A 215 14.67 1.86 -13.63
C LEU A 215 13.60 1.91 -12.54
N LEU A 216 13.99 1.80 -11.27
CA LEU A 216 13.10 1.92 -10.12
C LEU A 216 12.35 3.25 -10.14
N GLN A 217 13.04 4.37 -10.40
CA GLN A 217 12.41 5.69 -10.51
C GLN A 217 11.35 5.72 -11.60
N ARG A 218 11.69 5.27 -12.81
CA ARG A 218 10.76 5.21 -13.94
C ARG A 218 9.52 4.37 -13.63
N GLU A 219 9.69 3.16 -13.10
CA GLU A 219 8.57 2.29 -12.75
C GLU A 219 7.65 2.94 -11.69
N CYS A 220 8.23 3.61 -10.68
CA CYS A 220 7.46 4.31 -9.64
C CYS A 220 6.65 5.48 -10.22
N GLU A 221 7.26 6.26 -11.10
CA GLU A 221 6.58 7.40 -11.74
C GLU A 221 5.45 6.94 -12.65
N GLU A 222 5.64 5.86 -13.41
CA GLU A 222 4.58 5.23 -14.19
C GLU A 222 3.43 4.76 -13.31
N GLY A 223 3.73 4.05 -12.21
CA GLY A 223 2.73 3.63 -11.24
C GLY A 223 1.95 4.81 -10.66
N LYS A 224 2.66 5.86 -10.20
CA LYS A 224 2.05 7.10 -9.67
C LYS A 224 1.11 7.74 -10.70
N ARG A 225 1.50 7.78 -11.99
CA ARG A 225 0.64 8.31 -13.07
C ARG A 225 -0.62 7.50 -13.30
N MET A 226 -0.58 6.18 -13.08
CA MET A 226 -1.74 5.30 -13.18
C MET A 226 -2.63 5.30 -11.93
N GLY A 227 -2.26 6.03 -10.87
CA GLY A 227 -3.05 6.15 -9.65
C GLY A 227 -2.66 5.17 -8.53
N TYR A 228 -1.55 4.43 -8.70
CA TYR A 228 -0.91 3.71 -7.60
C TYR A 228 -0.40 4.69 -6.55
N ASN A 229 -0.39 4.26 -5.29
CA ASN A 229 0.08 5.07 -4.16
C ASN A 229 1.14 4.39 -3.30
N GLY A 230 1.66 3.25 -3.77
CA GLY A 230 2.88 2.63 -3.26
C GLY A 230 3.44 1.59 -4.20
N LYS A 231 4.57 0.98 -3.82
CA LYS A 231 5.24 -0.09 -4.58
C LYS A 231 5.88 -1.11 -3.64
N GLN A 232 5.95 -2.35 -4.13
CA GLN A 232 6.67 -3.44 -3.46
C GLN A 232 8.19 -3.26 -3.55
N CYS A 233 8.86 -3.43 -2.42
CA CYS A 233 10.32 -3.40 -2.29
C CYS A 233 10.82 -4.76 -1.78
N ILE A 234 11.94 -5.22 -2.34
CA ILE A 234 12.64 -6.44 -1.90
C ILE A 234 13.98 -6.13 -1.21
N HIS A 235 14.44 -4.88 -1.28
CA HIS A 235 15.69 -4.47 -0.66
C HIS A 235 15.56 -3.11 0.04
N PRO A 236 16.20 -2.91 1.21
CA PRO A 236 16.14 -1.64 1.94
C PRO A 236 16.61 -0.41 1.14
N SER A 237 17.51 -0.57 0.17
CA SER A 237 17.98 0.55 -0.67
C SER A 237 16.87 1.16 -1.52
N GLN A 238 15.83 0.39 -1.85
CA GLN A 238 14.72 0.86 -2.69
C GLN A 238 13.76 1.78 -1.92
N VAL A 239 13.66 1.61 -0.59
CA VAL A 239 12.62 2.23 0.24
C VAL A 239 12.63 3.75 0.17
N ALA A 240 13.80 4.38 0.31
CA ALA A 240 13.91 5.84 0.29
C ALA A 240 13.43 6.43 -1.05
N THR A 241 13.86 5.84 -2.17
CA THR A 241 13.46 6.25 -3.51
C THR A 241 11.96 6.08 -3.73
N VAL A 242 11.42 4.91 -3.37
CA VAL A 242 9.98 4.62 -3.52
C VAL A 242 9.13 5.57 -2.68
N GLN A 243 9.46 5.76 -1.39
CA GLN A 243 8.72 6.68 -0.53
C GLN A 243 8.79 8.12 -1.03
N LYS A 244 9.93 8.57 -1.56
CA LYS A 244 10.07 9.91 -2.14
C LYS A 244 9.11 10.09 -3.32
N ILE A 245 9.11 9.17 -4.29
CA ILE A 245 8.32 9.33 -5.53
C ILE A 245 6.82 9.26 -5.25
N TYR A 246 6.39 8.32 -4.40
CA TYR A 246 4.99 8.22 -4.01
C TYR A 246 4.56 9.28 -2.98
N SER A 247 5.45 10.19 -2.57
CA SER A 247 5.07 11.40 -1.84
C SER A 247 4.72 12.53 -2.81
N PRO A 248 3.90 13.51 -2.39
CA PRO A 248 3.80 14.75 -3.16
C PRO A 248 5.14 15.50 -3.12
N SER A 249 5.55 16.11 -4.23
CA SER A 249 6.70 17.00 -4.29
C SER A 249 6.42 18.32 -3.56
N GLN A 250 7.46 19.10 -3.25
CA GLN A 250 7.29 20.41 -2.62
C GLN A 250 6.40 21.33 -3.45
N GLU A 251 6.56 21.29 -4.77
CA GLU A 251 5.76 22.07 -5.73
C GLU A 251 4.30 21.58 -5.76
N GLU A 252 4.07 20.26 -5.72
CA GLU A 252 2.72 19.68 -5.61
C GLU A 252 2.02 20.13 -4.31
N VAL A 253 2.74 20.15 -3.19
CA VAL A 253 2.21 20.59 -1.89
C VAL A 253 1.94 22.10 -1.88
N GLU A 254 2.87 22.92 -2.35
CA GLU A 254 2.71 24.37 -2.41
C GLU A 254 1.53 24.78 -3.31
N TRP A 255 1.41 24.16 -4.50
CA TRP A 255 0.25 24.34 -5.37
C TRP A 255 -1.06 23.95 -4.68
N ALA A 256 -1.09 22.81 -3.97
CA ALA A 256 -2.27 22.34 -3.28
C ALA A 256 -2.68 23.26 -2.11
N VAL A 257 -1.72 23.76 -1.33
CA VAL A 257 -1.95 24.71 -0.24
C VAL A 257 -2.55 26.02 -0.76
N ARG A 258 -2.00 26.56 -1.84
CA ARG A 258 -2.53 27.77 -2.50
C ARG A 258 -4.00 27.59 -2.91
N ILE A 259 -4.34 26.43 -3.50
CA ILE A 259 -5.72 26.13 -3.88
C ILE A 259 -6.65 26.06 -2.66
N VAL A 260 -6.25 25.37 -1.60
CA VAL A 260 -7.08 25.24 -0.40
C VAL A 260 -7.37 26.61 0.23
N ILE A 261 -6.38 27.52 0.27
CA ILE A 261 -6.56 28.88 0.79
C ILE A 261 -7.49 29.70 -0.10
N ALA A 262 -7.25 29.73 -1.41
CA ALA A 262 -8.10 30.49 -2.33
C ALA A 262 -9.52 29.94 -2.42
N GLN A 263 -9.71 28.62 -2.29
CA GLN A 263 -11.02 28.00 -2.27
C GLN A 263 -11.86 28.50 -1.10
N MET A 264 -11.29 28.59 0.11
CA MET A 264 -12.02 29.11 1.29
C MET A 264 -12.57 30.52 1.04
N ARG A 265 -11.80 31.36 0.33
CA ARG A 265 -12.22 32.72 -0.05
C ARG A 265 -13.22 32.72 -1.21
N ALA A 266 -13.05 31.81 -2.17
CA ALA A 266 -14.01 31.63 -3.26
C ALA A 266 -15.40 31.24 -2.73
N GLU A 267 -15.45 30.37 -1.71
CA GLU A 267 -16.67 29.97 -1.01
C GLU A 267 -17.35 31.15 -0.31
N GLU A 268 -16.58 32.01 0.38
CA GLU A 268 -17.09 33.25 0.98
C GLU A 268 -17.69 34.21 -0.06
N LEU A 269 -17.14 34.22 -1.28
CA LEU A 269 -17.63 35.01 -2.41
C LEU A 269 -18.75 34.32 -3.21
N GLY A 270 -19.14 33.09 -2.85
CA GLY A 270 -20.13 32.30 -3.58
C GLY A 270 -19.69 31.84 -4.98
N LYS A 271 -18.38 31.78 -5.25
CA LYS A 271 -17.83 31.30 -6.53
C LYS A 271 -17.66 29.77 -6.51
N GLY A 272 -18.37 29.07 -7.39
CA GLY A 272 -18.21 27.60 -7.57
C GLY A 272 -17.03 27.17 -8.46
N ALA A 273 -16.50 28.09 -9.26
CA ALA A 273 -15.30 27.91 -10.07
C ALA A 273 -14.55 29.24 -10.19
N TRP A 274 -13.23 29.19 -10.27
CA TRP A 274 -12.35 30.37 -10.26
C TRP A 274 -11.01 30.03 -10.94
N SER A 275 -10.10 30.99 -11.08
CA SER A 275 -8.81 30.79 -11.74
C SER A 275 -7.61 30.92 -10.82
N MET A 276 -6.54 30.17 -11.11
CA MET A 276 -5.22 30.35 -10.52
C MET A 276 -4.14 30.05 -11.55
N ASP A 277 -3.18 30.96 -11.73
CA ASP A 277 -2.08 30.80 -12.70
C ASP A 277 -2.61 30.49 -14.13
N GLY A 278 -3.73 31.11 -14.52
CA GLY A 278 -4.38 30.90 -15.82
C GLY A 278 -5.08 29.54 -15.99
N LYS A 279 -5.24 28.75 -14.93
CA LYS A 279 -5.96 27.46 -14.95
C LYS A 279 -7.26 27.56 -14.15
N MET A 280 -8.30 26.91 -14.66
CA MET A 280 -9.58 26.80 -13.97
C MET A 280 -9.46 25.84 -12.78
N ILE A 281 -9.98 26.28 -11.64
CA ILE A 281 -10.10 25.52 -10.41
C ILE A 281 -11.59 25.27 -10.14
N ASP A 282 -11.92 23.99 -10.04
CA ASP A 282 -13.27 23.46 -9.78
C ASP A 282 -13.20 22.38 -8.68
N ALA A 283 -14.35 21.79 -8.33
CA ALA A 283 -14.46 20.82 -7.24
C ALA A 283 -13.52 19.58 -7.40
N PRO A 284 -13.33 18.97 -8.59
CA PRO A 284 -12.32 17.93 -8.78
C PRO A 284 -10.87 18.37 -8.49
N VAL A 285 -10.48 19.55 -8.96
CA VAL A 285 -9.12 20.09 -8.74
C VAL A 285 -8.90 20.42 -7.27
N GLU A 286 -9.89 21.02 -6.61
CA GLU A 286 -9.92 21.25 -5.17
C GLU A 286 -9.80 19.93 -4.38
N GLY A 287 -10.60 18.92 -4.72
CA GLY A 287 -10.55 17.61 -4.07
C GLY A 287 -9.19 16.92 -4.24
N LYS A 288 -8.51 17.13 -5.38
CA LYS A 288 -7.11 16.71 -5.56
C LYS A 288 -6.17 17.47 -4.63
N ALA A 289 -6.29 18.80 -4.56
CA ALA A 289 -5.47 19.63 -3.67
C ALA A 289 -5.63 19.23 -2.20
N ARG A 290 -6.86 19.07 -1.70
CA ARG A 290 -7.11 18.63 -0.32
C ARG A 290 -6.46 17.28 0.00
N ARG A 291 -6.53 16.30 -0.91
CA ARG A 291 -5.87 14.99 -0.74
C ARG A 291 -4.35 15.10 -0.72
N ILE A 292 -3.76 15.99 -1.52
CA ILE A 292 -2.32 16.25 -1.50
C ILE A 292 -1.91 16.85 -0.15
N VAL A 293 -2.62 17.87 0.32
CA VAL A 293 -2.37 18.51 1.63
C VAL A 293 -2.47 17.49 2.76
N GLN A 294 -3.56 16.72 2.82
CA GLN A 294 -3.76 15.68 3.84
C GLN A 294 -2.61 14.65 3.82
N LYS A 295 -2.18 14.21 2.64
CA LYS A 295 -1.07 13.27 2.50
C LYS A 295 0.26 13.91 2.95
N ALA A 296 0.50 15.17 2.64
CA ALA A 296 1.69 15.91 3.05
C ALA A 296 1.76 16.05 4.59
N GLU A 297 0.64 16.37 5.25
CA GLU A 297 0.54 16.44 6.71
C GLU A 297 0.87 15.09 7.37
N VAL A 298 0.32 13.99 6.85
CA VAL A 298 0.60 12.63 7.36
C VAL A 298 2.07 12.22 7.21
N ILE A 299 2.74 12.70 6.15
CA ILE A 299 4.16 12.42 5.89
C ILE A 299 5.09 13.26 6.79
N GLY A 300 4.57 14.34 7.40
CA GLY A 300 5.36 15.29 8.19
C GLY A 300 5.97 16.41 7.34
N PHE A 301 5.34 16.74 6.21
CA PHE A 301 5.68 17.95 5.45
C PHE A 301 5.28 19.20 6.24
N ASP A 302 6.07 20.27 6.19
CA ASP A 302 5.75 21.55 6.87
C ASP A 302 4.71 22.34 6.08
N VAL A 303 3.48 21.85 6.12
CA VAL A 303 2.32 22.47 5.46
C VAL A 303 1.98 23.82 6.09
N GLU A 304 2.20 23.99 7.39
CA GLU A 304 1.85 25.24 8.09
C GLU A 304 2.72 26.41 7.62
N SER A 305 4.03 26.20 7.43
CA SER A 305 4.90 27.22 6.83
C SER A 305 4.42 27.65 5.45
N LEU A 306 3.99 26.70 4.60
CA LEU A 306 3.40 27.02 3.29
C LEU A 306 2.07 27.77 3.41
N ARG A 307 1.22 27.43 4.39
CA ARG A 307 -0.03 28.15 4.65
C ARG A 307 0.23 29.60 5.04
N GLN A 308 1.23 29.85 5.90
CA GLN A 308 1.61 31.20 6.29
C GLN A 308 2.21 31.99 5.13
N LYS A 309 3.08 31.35 4.31
CA LYS A 309 3.68 31.95 3.11
C LYS A 309 2.61 32.40 2.11
N HIS A 310 1.55 31.61 1.91
CA HIS A 310 0.50 31.84 0.92
C HIS A 310 -0.82 32.31 1.50
N LYS A 311 -0.83 32.80 2.75
CA LYS A 311 -2.05 33.20 3.47
C LYS A 311 -2.91 34.22 2.70
N ASP A 312 -2.28 35.01 1.82
CA ASP A 312 -2.91 36.06 1.03
C ASP A 312 -3.33 35.60 -0.38
N GLN A 313 -3.19 34.31 -0.73
CA GLN A 313 -3.62 33.76 -2.02
C GLN A 313 -5.13 33.97 -2.26
N GLN A 314 -5.48 34.74 -3.28
CA GLN A 314 -6.86 35.01 -3.70
C GLN A 314 -7.28 34.11 -4.86
N PRO A 315 -8.58 33.82 -5.03
CA PRO A 315 -9.10 33.30 -6.29
C PRO A 315 -9.12 34.42 -7.35
N GLU A 316 -8.45 34.21 -8.49
CA GLU A 316 -8.51 35.10 -9.66
C GLU A 316 -9.91 35.02 -10.29
#